data_AF-A0A2P5LVR2-F1
#
_entry.id   AF-A0A2P5LVR2-F1
#
_cell.length_a   1.000
_cell.length_b   1.000
_cell.length_c   1.000
_cell.angle_alpha   90.00
_cell.angle_beta   90.00
_cell.angle_gamma   90.00
#
_symmetry.space_group_name_H-M   'P 1'
#
loop_
_entity.id
_entity.type
_entity.pdbx_description
1 polymer ?
#
loop_
_entity_poly.entity_id
_entity_poly.type
_entity_poly.pdbx_seq_one_letter_code
_entity_poly.pdbx_strand_id
1 'polypeptide(L)'
;ILSKEIWDRHPCCAFAASREFVTQAPNTYAALLRAIIEATAFAAKPANRKDIAAAIAPANYLNQPVTVVEQVLTGTFADGLGKVQQVPDRIDFDPFPYESFAVWILTQMKRWGQIKGDIDYAGVAKQVYLATDATKLMKEAGLTPPTSTTKTFSVMGKAFDPAKPEEYIASFKIKRT
;
A
#
# COMPACT_ATOMS: atom_id res chain seq x y z
N ILE A 1 -7.78 12.49 13.29
CA ILE A 1 -7.72 11.01 13.14
C ILE A 1 -6.83 10.68 11.95
N LEU A 2 -5.87 9.78 12.12
CA LEU A 2 -5.02 9.23 11.08
C LEU A 2 -5.72 8.02 10.45
N SER A 3 -5.47 7.76 9.17
CA SER A 3 -6.01 6.57 8.49
C SER A 3 -5.55 5.25 9.15
N LYS A 4 -4.38 5.23 9.82
CA LYS A 4 -3.95 4.07 10.63
C LYS A 4 -4.90 3.73 11.79
N GLU A 5 -5.61 4.73 12.33
CA GLU A 5 -6.59 4.50 13.41
C GLU A 5 -7.89 3.88 12.86
N ILE A 6 -8.13 4.03 11.56
CA ILE A 6 -9.26 3.41 10.84
C ILE A 6 -8.88 1.97 10.44
N TRP A 7 -7.69 1.80 9.89
CA TRP A 7 -7.12 0.52 9.49
C TRP A 7 -5.60 0.59 9.57
N ASP A 8 -5.05 -0.10 10.58
CA ASP A 8 -3.62 -0.18 10.76
C ASP A 8 -2.96 -0.94 9.60
N ARG A 9 -1.87 -0.39 9.08
CA ARG A 9 -1.18 -0.87 7.88
C ARG A 9 -2.08 -1.05 6.65
N HIS A 10 -3.07 -0.15 6.45
CA HIS A 10 -3.89 -0.14 5.25
C HIS A 10 -3.06 0.07 3.97
N PRO A 11 -3.48 -0.54 2.84
CA PRO A 11 -2.90 -0.23 1.54
C PRO A 11 -3.24 1.22 1.15
N CYS A 12 -2.28 1.94 0.57
CA CYS A 12 -2.46 3.33 0.17
C CYS A 12 -2.07 3.53 -1.30
N CYS A 13 -0.77 3.64 -1.57
CA CYS A 13 -0.23 3.86 -2.92
C CYS A 13 0.32 2.56 -3.51
N ALA A 14 0.29 2.46 -4.84
CA ALA A 14 0.87 1.35 -5.59
C ALA A 14 1.71 1.88 -6.77
N PHE A 15 2.76 1.14 -7.11
CA PHE A 15 3.39 1.26 -8.42
C PHE A 15 2.63 0.38 -9.41
N ALA A 16 2.19 0.97 -10.52
CA ALA A 16 1.48 0.25 -11.57
C ALA A 16 2.11 0.54 -12.92
N ALA A 17 2.15 -0.48 -13.77
CA ALA A 17 2.61 -0.39 -15.15
C ALA A 17 1.58 -1.05 -16.08
N SER A 18 1.51 -0.60 -17.33
CA SER A 18 0.64 -1.24 -18.31
C SER A 18 1.12 -2.65 -18.61
N ARG A 19 0.18 -3.57 -18.88
CA ARG A 19 0.53 -4.93 -19.31
C ARG A 19 1.41 -4.92 -20.56
N GLU A 20 1.13 -4.02 -21.49
CA GLU A 20 1.93 -3.84 -22.70
C GLU A 20 3.41 -3.57 -22.38
N PHE A 21 3.69 -2.58 -21.51
CA PHE A 21 5.06 -2.26 -21.13
C PHE A 21 5.77 -3.44 -20.45
N VAL A 22 5.09 -4.10 -19.52
CA VAL A 22 5.60 -5.29 -18.82
C VAL A 22 5.97 -6.40 -19.82
N THR A 23 5.16 -6.59 -20.86
CA THR A 23 5.38 -7.64 -21.87
C THR A 23 6.43 -7.29 -22.91
N GLN A 24 6.48 -6.04 -23.38
CA GLN A 24 7.39 -5.62 -24.45
C GLN A 24 8.80 -5.30 -23.92
N ALA A 25 8.91 -4.84 -22.67
CA ALA A 25 10.18 -4.46 -22.05
C ALA A 25 10.38 -5.14 -20.67
N PRO A 26 10.35 -6.48 -20.60
CA PRO A 26 10.34 -7.21 -19.32
C PRO A 26 11.58 -6.97 -18.45
N ASN A 27 12.77 -6.84 -19.08
CA ASN A 27 14.01 -6.56 -18.36
C ASN A 27 14.02 -5.15 -17.76
N THR A 28 13.50 -4.16 -18.50
CA THR A 28 13.38 -2.78 -18.02
C THR A 28 12.36 -2.69 -16.89
N TYR A 29 11.23 -3.38 -17.03
CA TYR A 29 10.23 -3.48 -15.96
C TYR A 29 10.83 -4.11 -14.70
N ALA A 30 11.54 -5.23 -14.82
CA ALA A 30 12.18 -5.91 -13.69
C ALA A 30 13.22 -5.01 -13.00
N ALA A 31 14.05 -4.30 -13.76
CA ALA A 31 15.01 -3.36 -13.21
C ALA A 31 14.33 -2.19 -12.47
N LEU A 32 13.26 -1.64 -13.04
CA LEU A 32 12.49 -0.55 -12.42
C LEU A 32 11.79 -1.02 -11.14
N LEU A 33 11.12 -2.18 -11.17
CA LEU A 33 10.45 -2.74 -10.00
C LEU A 33 11.46 -3.06 -8.89
N ARG A 34 12.63 -3.60 -9.22
CA ARG A 34 13.72 -3.82 -8.26
C ARG A 34 14.19 -2.51 -7.63
N ALA A 35 14.40 -1.45 -8.42
CA ALA A 35 14.80 -0.15 -7.88
C ALA A 35 13.76 0.41 -6.90
N ILE A 36 12.46 0.24 -7.20
CA ILE A 36 11.37 0.65 -6.30
C ILE A 36 11.37 -0.18 -5.02
N ILE A 37 11.56 -1.50 -5.11
CA ILE A 37 11.66 -2.39 -3.94
C ILE A 37 12.81 -1.98 -3.03
N GLU A 38 14.00 -1.73 -3.60
CA GLU A 38 15.19 -1.31 -2.85
C GLU A 38 14.98 0.08 -2.21
N ALA A 39 14.40 1.03 -2.93
CA ALA A 39 14.07 2.36 -2.39
C ALA A 39 13.03 2.28 -1.26
N THR A 40 12.03 1.38 -1.38
CA THR A 40 11.03 1.15 -0.35
C THR A 40 11.66 0.56 0.92
N ALA A 41 12.55 -0.42 0.76
CA ALA A 41 13.31 -0.99 1.88
C ALA A 41 14.26 0.03 2.54
N PHE A 42 14.83 0.95 1.75
CA PHE A 42 15.60 2.07 2.27
C PHE A 42 14.71 3.03 3.09
N ALA A 43 13.51 3.36 2.61
CA ALA A 43 12.55 4.24 3.28
C ALA A 43 11.89 3.65 4.54
N ALA A 44 11.75 2.32 4.59
CA ALA A 44 11.23 1.61 5.75
C ALA A 44 12.10 1.83 7.01
N LYS A 45 13.41 2.04 6.84
CA LYS A 45 14.35 2.27 7.96
C LYS A 45 14.18 3.69 8.52
N PRO A 46 13.77 3.85 9.80
CA PRO A 46 13.55 5.18 10.38
C PRO A 46 14.78 6.10 10.32
N ALA A 47 15.98 5.53 10.43
CA ALA A 47 17.25 6.27 10.36
C ALA A 47 17.44 7.02 9.02
N ASN A 48 16.85 6.52 7.93
CA ASN A 48 17.01 7.09 6.60
C ASN A 48 15.98 8.18 6.27
N ARG A 49 14.93 8.32 7.10
CA ARG A 49 13.75 9.12 6.76
C ARG A 49 14.02 10.63 6.66
N LYS A 50 15.00 11.13 7.42
CA LYS A 50 15.42 12.54 7.33
C LYS A 50 16.18 12.83 6.03
N ASP A 51 17.08 11.94 5.63
CA ASP A 51 17.81 12.05 4.37
C ASP A 51 16.84 12.00 3.17
N ILE A 52 15.83 11.14 3.26
CA ILE A 52 14.74 11.09 2.25
C ILE A 52 13.97 12.40 2.22
N ALA A 53 13.62 12.97 3.38
CA ALA A 53 12.92 14.26 3.44
C ALA A 53 13.71 15.36 2.73
N ALA A 54 15.02 15.45 3.01
CA ALA A 54 15.91 16.41 2.38
C ALA A 54 16.04 16.19 0.86
N ALA A 55 16.05 14.92 0.41
CA ALA A 55 16.17 14.59 -1.01
C ALA A 55 14.93 14.98 -1.83
N ILE A 56 13.71 14.85 -1.27
CA ILE A 56 12.45 15.09 -2.01
C ILE A 56 11.82 16.47 -1.75
N ALA A 57 12.34 17.24 -0.79
CA ALA A 57 11.88 18.60 -0.49
C ALA A 57 12.12 19.65 -1.60
N PRO A 58 13.23 19.65 -2.36
CA PRO A 58 13.57 20.77 -3.25
C PRO A 58 12.58 20.96 -4.42
N ALA A 59 12.74 22.08 -5.13
CA ALA A 59 11.80 22.56 -6.15
C ALA A 59 11.61 21.62 -7.35
N ASN A 60 12.59 20.76 -7.64
CA ASN A 60 12.50 19.74 -8.67
C ASN A 60 11.65 18.52 -8.26
N TYR A 61 11.20 18.46 -7.01
CA TYR A 61 10.35 17.43 -6.45
C TYR A 61 9.10 18.05 -5.81
N LEU A 62 8.98 17.99 -4.47
CA LEU A 62 7.77 18.44 -3.78
C LEU A 62 7.68 19.98 -3.68
N ASN A 63 8.81 20.67 -3.77
CA ASN A 63 8.90 22.11 -3.51
C ASN A 63 8.26 22.49 -2.16
N GLN A 64 8.60 21.77 -1.10
CA GLN A 64 8.07 21.97 0.25
C GLN A 64 9.20 22.16 1.26
N PRO A 65 8.98 22.88 2.38
CA PRO A 65 9.96 22.95 3.45
C PRO A 65 10.33 21.57 3.99
N VAL A 66 11.64 21.30 4.15
CA VAL A 66 12.15 20.01 4.65
C VAL A 66 11.48 19.61 5.97
N THR A 67 11.27 20.59 6.86
CA THR A 67 10.62 20.38 8.16
C THR A 67 9.21 19.80 8.04
N VAL A 68 8.43 20.20 7.04
CA VAL A 68 7.07 19.67 6.80
C VAL A 68 7.13 18.22 6.34
N VAL A 69 8.08 17.89 5.46
CA VAL A 69 8.28 16.52 4.96
C VAL A 69 8.81 15.61 6.07
N GLU A 70 9.75 16.09 6.89
CA GLU A 70 10.26 15.35 8.05
C GLU A 70 9.17 15.02 9.07
N GLN A 71 8.26 15.96 9.37
CA GLN A 71 7.14 15.70 10.28
C GLN A 71 6.29 14.51 9.80
N VAL A 72 6.08 14.41 8.49
CA VAL A 72 5.32 13.32 7.87
C VAL A 72 6.04 11.98 7.99
N LEU A 73 7.33 11.97 7.64
CA LEU A 73 8.14 10.75 7.58
C LEU A 73 8.58 10.25 8.96
N THR A 74 8.84 11.14 9.91
CA THR A 74 9.30 10.78 11.27
C THR A 74 8.16 10.65 12.27
N GLY A 75 6.97 11.14 11.93
CA GLY A 75 5.78 10.97 12.75
C GLY A 75 5.69 11.90 13.96
N THR A 76 6.55 12.92 14.05
CA THR A 76 6.40 14.01 15.01
C THR A 76 5.78 15.22 14.33
N PHE A 77 4.53 15.56 14.64
CA PHE A 77 3.78 16.59 13.90
C PHE A 77 2.78 17.33 14.79
N ALA A 78 2.46 18.57 14.44
CA ALA A 78 1.36 19.31 15.07
C ALA A 78 0.02 18.81 14.49
N ASP A 79 -0.98 18.53 15.35
CA ASP A 79 -2.28 18.03 14.91
C ASP A 79 -3.28 19.11 14.49
N GLY A 80 -2.88 20.39 14.56
CA GLY A 80 -3.74 21.53 14.28
C GLY A 80 -4.78 21.83 15.38
N LEU A 81 -4.78 21.07 16.48
CA LEU A 81 -5.66 21.22 17.64
C LEU A 81 -4.87 21.67 18.88
N GLY A 82 -3.68 22.23 18.68
CA GLY A 82 -2.80 22.73 19.73
C GLY A 82 -1.93 21.66 20.40
N LYS A 83 -1.89 20.42 19.88
CA LYS A 83 -1.01 19.37 20.41
C LYS A 83 0.04 18.94 19.40
N VAL A 84 1.16 18.46 19.93
CA VAL A 84 2.19 17.76 19.17
C VAL A 84 2.01 16.27 19.37
N GLN A 85 1.86 15.55 18.28
CA GLN A 85 1.73 14.10 18.25
C GLN A 85 3.10 13.47 17.96
N GLN A 86 3.36 12.33 18.60
CA GLN A 86 4.54 11.49 18.33
C GLN A 86 4.06 10.08 17.98
N VAL A 87 4.04 9.79 16.69
CA VAL A 87 3.56 8.53 16.12
C VAL A 87 4.65 8.02 15.15
N PRO A 88 5.73 7.38 15.63
CA PRO A 88 6.88 7.00 14.79
C PRO A 88 6.53 6.11 13.59
N ASP A 89 5.46 5.33 13.73
CA ASP A 89 4.87 4.46 12.72
C ASP A 89 3.68 5.11 11.99
N ARG A 90 3.62 6.45 11.93
CA ARG A 90 2.62 7.22 11.18
C ARG A 90 2.56 6.84 9.71
N ILE A 91 3.72 6.53 9.13
CA ILE A 91 3.89 6.03 7.77
C ILE A 91 4.81 4.82 7.81
N ASP A 92 4.55 3.86 6.93
CA ASP A 92 5.47 2.76 6.65
C ASP A 92 5.53 2.47 5.15
N PHE A 93 6.56 1.72 4.76
CA PHE A 93 6.92 1.41 3.38
C PHE A 93 7.08 -0.10 3.24
N ASP A 94 6.08 -0.75 2.64
CA ASP A 94 6.08 -2.19 2.36
C ASP A 94 5.79 -2.38 0.86
N PRO A 95 6.74 -2.93 0.08
CA PRO A 95 6.58 -3.04 -1.35
C PRO A 95 5.71 -4.22 -1.79
N PHE A 96 5.33 -5.13 -0.87
CA PHE A 96 4.69 -6.38 -1.27
C PHE A 96 3.20 -6.20 -1.64
N PRO A 97 2.80 -6.54 -2.89
CA PRO A 97 1.43 -6.36 -3.34
C PRO A 97 0.55 -7.52 -2.87
N TYR A 98 0.07 -7.49 -1.62
CA TYR A 98 -0.87 -8.51 -1.13
C TYR A 98 -2.17 -8.52 -1.94
N GLU A 99 -2.49 -9.66 -2.54
CA GLU A 99 -3.73 -9.90 -3.30
C GLU A 99 -4.98 -9.64 -2.45
N SER A 100 -4.91 -9.87 -1.13
CA SER A 100 -6.02 -9.59 -0.20
C SER A 100 -6.43 -8.12 -0.15
N PHE A 101 -5.51 -7.19 -0.45
CA PHE A 101 -5.84 -5.77 -0.58
C PHE A 101 -6.66 -5.48 -1.85
N ALA A 102 -6.33 -6.12 -2.97
CA ALA A 102 -7.11 -6.04 -4.19
C ALA A 102 -8.53 -6.56 -3.98
N VAL A 103 -8.66 -7.71 -3.31
CA VAL A 103 -9.96 -8.28 -2.95
C VAL A 103 -10.77 -7.28 -2.11
N TRP A 104 -10.17 -6.68 -1.08
CA TRP A 104 -10.88 -5.69 -0.26
C TRP A 104 -11.34 -4.47 -1.07
N ILE A 105 -10.48 -3.92 -1.94
CA ILE A 105 -10.85 -2.79 -2.82
C ILE A 105 -12.05 -3.16 -3.68
N LEU A 106 -12.02 -4.33 -4.31
CA LEU A 106 -13.15 -4.85 -5.11
C LEU A 106 -14.42 -5.02 -4.25
N THR A 107 -14.30 -5.46 -2.99
CA THR A 107 -15.47 -5.54 -2.10
C THR A 107 -16.09 -4.18 -1.83
N GLN A 108 -15.28 -3.13 -1.65
CA GLN A 108 -15.79 -1.78 -1.40
C GLN A 108 -16.39 -1.18 -2.68
N MET A 109 -15.77 -1.42 -3.84
CA MET A 109 -16.33 -1.02 -5.14
C MET A 109 -17.69 -1.69 -5.40
N LYS A 110 -17.81 -2.99 -5.11
CA LYS A 110 -19.10 -3.69 -5.16
C LYS A 110 -20.07 -3.07 -4.17
N ARG A 111 -19.73 -3.01 -2.88
CA ARG A 111 -20.57 -2.44 -1.79
C ARG A 111 -21.17 -1.07 -2.13
N TRP A 112 -20.41 -0.21 -2.82
CA TRP A 112 -20.85 1.14 -3.20
C TRP A 112 -21.50 1.22 -4.59
N GLY A 113 -21.72 0.09 -5.26
CA GLY A 113 -22.40 0.00 -6.55
C GLY A 113 -21.56 0.46 -7.74
N GLN A 114 -20.24 0.58 -7.58
CA GLN A 114 -19.31 0.93 -8.66
C GLN A 114 -19.07 -0.26 -9.60
N ILE A 115 -19.13 -1.49 -9.04
CA ILE A 115 -19.12 -2.75 -9.80
C ILE A 115 -20.43 -3.47 -9.50
N LYS A 116 -21.08 -4.01 -10.53
CA LYS A 116 -22.33 -4.76 -10.43
C LYS A 116 -22.11 -6.21 -10.86
N GLY A 117 -22.92 -7.11 -10.31
CA GLY A 117 -22.86 -8.54 -10.61
C GLY A 117 -21.82 -9.30 -9.80
N ASP A 118 -21.56 -10.53 -10.23
CA ASP A 118 -20.60 -11.42 -9.60
C ASP A 118 -19.18 -11.08 -10.05
N ILE A 119 -18.24 -11.15 -9.10
CA ILE A 119 -16.83 -10.76 -9.31
C ILE A 119 -15.98 -11.98 -8.98
N ASP A 120 -15.12 -12.38 -9.92
CA ASP A 120 -14.00 -13.28 -9.62
C ASP A 120 -12.91 -12.50 -8.89
N TYR A 121 -13.10 -12.29 -7.58
CA TYR A 121 -12.20 -11.50 -6.75
C TYR A 121 -10.76 -12.00 -6.81
N ALA A 122 -10.56 -13.32 -6.69
CA ALA A 122 -9.25 -13.94 -6.65
C ALA A 122 -8.56 -13.88 -8.02
N GLY A 123 -9.31 -14.13 -9.10
CA GLY A 123 -8.76 -14.05 -10.45
C GLY A 123 -8.36 -12.63 -10.83
N VAL A 124 -9.18 -11.62 -10.51
CA VAL A 124 -8.82 -10.21 -10.75
C VAL A 124 -7.62 -9.80 -9.91
N ALA A 125 -7.58 -10.17 -8.63
CA ALA A 125 -6.45 -9.87 -7.76
C ALA A 125 -5.13 -10.42 -8.33
N LYS A 126 -5.09 -11.70 -8.72
CA LYS A 126 -3.90 -12.36 -9.29
C LYS A 126 -3.42 -11.72 -10.60
N GLN A 127 -4.31 -11.14 -11.39
CA GLN A 127 -3.95 -10.50 -12.66
C GLN A 127 -3.34 -9.11 -12.50
N VAL A 128 -3.60 -8.43 -11.38
CA VAL A 128 -3.22 -7.02 -11.16
C VAL A 128 -2.12 -6.90 -10.10
N TYR A 129 -2.20 -7.70 -9.03
CA TYR A 129 -1.23 -7.70 -7.94
C TYR A 129 -0.19 -8.79 -8.22
N LEU A 130 0.87 -8.42 -8.94
CA LEU A 130 1.92 -9.33 -9.43
C LEU A 130 2.87 -9.78 -8.30
N ALA A 131 2.33 -10.48 -7.30
CA ALA A 131 3.05 -10.90 -6.09
C ALA A 131 4.19 -11.89 -6.39
N THR A 132 4.08 -12.70 -7.45
CA THR A 132 5.14 -13.62 -7.88
C THR A 132 6.40 -12.85 -8.31
N ASP A 133 6.24 -11.82 -9.15
CA ASP A 133 7.36 -11.00 -9.62
C ASP A 133 8.00 -10.22 -8.47
N ALA A 134 7.16 -9.63 -7.61
CA ALA A 134 7.62 -8.95 -6.41
C ALA A 134 8.41 -9.90 -5.49
N THR A 135 7.90 -11.12 -5.25
CA THR A 135 8.59 -12.15 -4.44
C THR A 135 9.98 -12.46 -4.99
N LYS A 136 10.08 -12.66 -6.30
CA LYS A 136 11.35 -12.97 -6.97
C LYS A 136 12.34 -11.81 -6.80
N LEU A 137 11.93 -10.59 -7.14
CA LEU A 137 12.81 -9.41 -7.11
C LEU A 137 13.19 -8.99 -5.69
N MET A 138 12.30 -9.18 -4.71
CA MET A 138 12.64 -8.99 -3.29
C MET A 138 13.77 -9.93 -2.86
N LYS A 139 13.73 -11.22 -3.25
CA LYS A 139 14.81 -12.17 -2.95
C LYS A 139 16.11 -11.77 -3.62
N GLU A 140 16.07 -11.35 -4.88
CA GLU A 140 17.25 -10.86 -5.61
C GLU A 140 17.85 -9.59 -4.98
N ALA A 141 17.02 -8.75 -4.36
CA ALA A 141 17.42 -7.59 -3.58
C ALA A 141 17.86 -7.92 -2.13
N GLY A 142 17.92 -9.21 -1.76
CA GLY A 142 18.33 -9.63 -0.41
C GLY A 142 17.26 -9.41 0.68
N LEU A 143 16.02 -9.16 0.31
CA LEU A 143 14.88 -8.99 1.23
C LEU A 143 14.17 -10.32 1.46
N THR A 144 13.44 -10.41 2.57
CA THR A 144 12.57 -11.56 2.89
C THR A 144 11.13 -11.25 2.49
N PRO A 145 10.62 -11.81 1.37
CA PRO A 145 9.22 -11.64 1.02
C PRO A 145 8.30 -12.46 1.95
N PRO A 146 7.02 -12.08 2.08
CA PRO A 146 6.01 -12.90 2.74
C PRO A 146 5.88 -14.30 2.13
N THR A 147 5.46 -15.27 2.95
CA THR A 147 5.19 -16.65 2.50
C THR A 147 3.82 -16.83 1.86
N SER A 148 2.92 -15.87 2.04
CA SER A 148 1.57 -15.86 1.48
C SER A 148 1.32 -14.56 0.73
N THR A 149 0.59 -14.64 -0.39
CA THR A 149 0.11 -13.49 -1.17
C THR A 149 -1.11 -12.83 -0.55
N THR A 150 -1.72 -13.46 0.46
CA THR A 150 -2.93 -12.98 1.13
C THR A 150 -2.76 -12.96 2.65
N LYS A 151 -3.48 -12.04 3.30
CA LYS A 151 -3.59 -11.96 4.76
C LYS A 151 -4.99 -11.50 5.17
N THR A 152 -5.43 -11.91 6.35
CA THR A 152 -6.60 -11.35 7.03
C THR A 152 -6.22 -10.05 7.74
N PHE A 153 -7.18 -9.15 7.93
CA PHE A 153 -6.98 -7.89 8.65
C PHE A 153 -8.31 -7.36 9.19
N SER A 154 -8.26 -6.25 9.94
CA SER A 154 -9.44 -5.58 10.47
C SER A 154 -9.51 -4.14 9.97
N VAL A 155 -10.70 -3.74 9.52
CA VAL A 155 -10.98 -2.38 9.05
C VAL A 155 -12.12 -1.81 9.89
N MET A 156 -11.86 -0.74 10.64
CA MET A 156 -12.80 -0.17 11.61
C MET A 156 -13.38 -1.22 12.57
N GLY A 157 -12.51 -2.11 13.08
CA GLY A 157 -12.90 -3.19 13.99
C GLY A 157 -13.64 -4.37 13.35
N LYS A 158 -13.91 -4.32 12.04
CA LYS A 158 -14.55 -5.42 11.32
C LYS A 158 -13.49 -6.30 10.64
N ALA A 159 -13.45 -7.57 11.04
CA ALA A 159 -12.58 -8.56 10.44
C ALA A 159 -12.90 -8.74 8.94
N PHE A 160 -11.85 -8.81 8.14
CA PHE A 160 -11.89 -9.08 6.72
C PHE A 160 -11.11 -10.35 6.43
N ASP A 161 -11.79 -11.32 5.82
CA ASP A 161 -11.22 -12.53 5.27
C ASP A 161 -11.32 -12.47 3.73
N PRO A 162 -10.20 -12.41 3.00
CA PRO A 162 -10.21 -12.37 1.53
C PRO A 162 -10.83 -13.63 0.89
N ALA A 163 -10.95 -14.74 1.63
CA ALA A 163 -11.66 -15.93 1.16
C ALA A 163 -13.19 -15.80 1.25
N LYS A 164 -13.69 -14.80 1.98
CA LYS A 164 -15.13 -14.57 2.26
C LYS A 164 -15.57 -13.13 1.95
N PRO A 165 -15.31 -12.60 0.73
CA PRO A 165 -15.58 -11.20 0.40
C PRO A 165 -17.07 -10.84 0.46
N GLU A 166 -17.96 -11.77 0.08
CA GLU A 166 -19.41 -11.55 0.11
C GLU A 166 -19.97 -11.51 1.54
N GLU A 167 -19.46 -12.36 2.45
CA GLU A 167 -19.83 -12.31 3.87
C GLU A 167 -19.43 -10.94 4.46
N TYR A 168 -18.26 -10.42 4.08
CA TYR A 168 -17.84 -9.09 4.51
C TYR A 168 -18.79 -7.99 4.02
N ILE A 169 -19.21 -8.01 2.75
CA ILE A 169 -20.19 -7.04 2.22
C ILE A 169 -21.54 -7.17 2.93
N ALA A 170 -22.05 -8.40 3.08
CA ALA A 170 -23.33 -8.68 3.73
C ALA A 170 -23.38 -8.18 5.18
N SER A 171 -22.23 -8.12 5.85
CA SER A 171 -22.10 -7.72 7.24
C SER A 171 -22.23 -6.21 7.50
N PHE A 172 -22.39 -5.38 6.47
CA PHE A 172 -22.63 -3.92 6.60
C PHE A 172 -24.11 -3.56 6.53
N LYS A 173 -24.55 -2.68 7.44
CA LYS A 173 -25.90 -2.09 7.41
C LYS A 173 -26.11 -1.13 6.23
N ILE A 174 -25.05 -0.44 5.81
CA ILE A 174 -25.08 0.56 4.74
C ILE A 174 -24.30 0.02 3.54
N LYS A 175 -25.02 -0.21 2.44
CA LYS A 175 -24.51 -0.68 1.14
C LYS A 175 -25.49 -0.28 0.02
N ARG A 176 -25.02 -0.30 -1.23
CA ARG A 176 -25.79 -0.02 -2.45
C ARG A 176 -26.06 -1.26 -3.30
N THR A 177 -25.61 -2.41 -2.81
CA THR A 177 -25.83 -3.76 -3.37
C THR A 177 -26.90 -4.51 -2.63
#